data_AF-A0A6L2MG06-F1
#
_entry.id   AF-A0A6L2MG06-F1
#
_cell.length_a   1.000
_cell.length_b   1.000
_cell.length_c   1.000
_cell.angle_alpha   90.00
_cell.angle_beta   90.00
_cell.angle_gamma   90.00
#
_symmetry.space_group_name_H-M   'P 1'
#
loop_
_entity.id
_entity.type
_entity.pdbx_description
1 polymer ?
#
loop_
_entity_poly.entity_id
_entity_poly.type
_entity_poly.pdbx_seq_one_letter_code
_entity_poly.pdbx_strand_id
1 'polypeptide(L)'
;MACSLPHNDSEVEALVQKLIDEDKGRQNAILDLAFQFENSRKAKDDLRKAYEKCNDISQESRALIDTFLKEGSDKDYELNLSMYGNAVKLEKQMDAKLAWLLEKYYYRSQESVGCSSSQADLYLTEKELHQLHLDEEALRETLEEKTMDEKTREEKIRQKQTNDDKFFMEFGVVRYDSEYESSDL
;
A
#
# COMPACT_ATOMS: atom_id res chain seq x y z
N MET A 1 15.66 30.06 35.92
CA MET A 1 15.48 28.90 35.03
C MET A 1 14.00 28.75 34.82
N ALA A 2 13.50 29.13 33.64
CA ALA A 2 12.09 29.01 33.31
C ALA A 2 11.83 27.55 32.92
N CYS A 3 10.98 26.85 33.67
CA CYS A 3 10.52 25.52 33.31
C CYS A 3 9.72 25.63 31.99
N SER A 4 10.12 24.84 30.99
CA SER A 4 9.37 24.70 29.74
C SER A 4 7.93 24.27 30.07
N LEU A 5 6.96 24.93 29.43
CA LEU A 5 5.54 24.60 29.53
C LEU A 5 5.31 23.13 29.14
N PRO A 6 4.53 22.35 29.90
CA PRO A 6 4.06 21.06 29.43
C PRO A 6 3.21 21.31 28.18
N HIS A 7 3.46 20.56 27.10
CA HIS A 7 2.51 20.47 25.99
C HIS A 7 1.12 20.21 26.58
N ASN A 8 0.09 20.93 26.13
CA ASN A 8 -1.24 20.77 26.71
C ASN A 8 -1.84 19.41 26.25
N ASP A 9 -2.65 18.75 27.08
CA ASP A 9 -3.30 17.47 26.73
C ASP A 9 -4.04 17.52 25.38
N SER A 10 -4.54 18.71 25.02
CA SER A 10 -5.23 18.94 23.75
C SER A 10 -4.31 18.82 22.52
N GLU A 11 -3.01 19.08 22.64
CA GLU A 11 -2.04 18.90 21.55
C GLU A 11 -1.75 17.42 21.32
N VAL A 12 -1.62 16.64 22.41
CA VAL A 12 -1.43 15.18 22.33
C VAL A 12 -2.67 14.51 21.76
N GLU A 13 -3.86 14.89 22.21
CA GLU A 13 -5.14 14.37 21.70
C GLU A 13 -5.31 14.67 20.21
N ALA A 14 -4.97 15.90 19.78
CA ALA A 14 -5.03 16.28 18.37
C ALA A 14 -4.07 15.46 17.49
N LEU A 15 -2.85 15.19 17.96
CA LEU A 15 -1.87 14.37 17.25
C LEU A 15 -2.35 12.91 17.10
N VAL A 16 -2.89 12.32 18.18
CA VAL A 16 -3.43 10.96 18.14
C VAL A 16 -4.62 10.86 17.18
N GLN A 17 -5.54 11.82 17.23
CA GLN A 17 -6.70 11.83 16.33
C GLN A 17 -6.28 11.95 14.86
N LYS A 18 -5.30 12.81 14.57
CA LYS A 18 -4.73 12.94 13.22
C LYS A 18 -4.16 11.61 12.72
N LEU A 19 -3.40 10.90 13.54
CA LEU A 19 -2.84 9.59 13.19
C LEU A 19 -3.93 8.55 12.89
N ILE A 20 -5.00 8.53 13.68
CA ILE A 20 -6.16 7.65 13.47
C ILE A 20 -6.83 7.93 12.12
N ASP A 21 -7.05 9.20 11.80
CA ASP A 21 -7.70 9.61 10.56
C ASP A 21 -6.83 9.27 9.34
N GLU A 22 -5.52 9.48 9.43
CA GLU A 22 -4.57 9.08 8.39
C GLU A 22 -4.53 7.56 8.21
N ASP A 23 -4.51 6.77 9.29
CA ASP A 23 -4.53 5.31 9.22
C ASP A 23 -5.82 4.78 8.60
N LYS A 24 -6.96 5.40 8.94
CA LYS A 24 -8.24 5.08 8.32
C LYS A 24 -8.23 5.39 6.83
N GLY A 25 -7.62 6.51 6.43
CA GLY A 25 -7.39 6.86 5.03
C GLY A 25 -6.58 5.79 4.30
N ARG A 26 -5.45 5.36 4.88
CA ARG A 26 -4.60 4.29 4.35
C ARG A 26 -5.34 2.96 4.23
N GLN A 27 -6.09 2.55 5.25
CA GLN A 27 -6.88 1.31 5.23
C GLN A 27 -7.93 1.32 4.12
N ASN A 28 -8.63 2.43 3.92
CA ASN A 28 -9.60 2.57 2.83
C ASN A 28 -8.92 2.45 1.46
N ALA A 29 -7.76 3.08 1.27
CA ALA A 29 -7.01 2.97 0.01
C ALA A 29 -6.55 1.52 -0.26
N ILE A 30 -6.12 0.79 0.77
CA ILE A 30 -5.76 -0.63 0.66
C ILE A 30 -6.97 -1.48 0.25
N LEU A 31 -8.14 -1.23 0.84
CA LEU A 31 -9.37 -1.95 0.51
C LEU A 31 -9.80 -1.70 -0.94
N ASP A 32 -9.72 -0.45 -1.41
CA ASP A 32 -10.05 -0.11 -2.79
C ASP A 32 -9.10 -0.79 -3.79
N LEU A 33 -7.79 -0.75 -3.51
CA LEU A 33 -6.80 -1.46 -4.32
C LEU A 33 -7.04 -2.97 -4.35
N ALA A 34 -7.39 -3.59 -3.21
CA ALA A 34 -7.71 -5.01 -3.15
C ALA A 34 -8.95 -5.35 -4.00
N PHE A 35 -9.96 -4.48 -3.99
CA PHE A 35 -11.15 -4.64 -4.83
C PHE A 35 -10.82 -4.55 -6.33
N GLN A 36 -10.03 -3.55 -6.73
CA GLN A 36 -9.57 -3.40 -8.12
C GLN A 36 -8.74 -4.61 -8.58
N PHE A 37 -7.88 -5.14 -7.71
CA PHE A 37 -7.08 -6.33 -7.99
C PHE A 37 -7.95 -7.56 -8.23
N GLU A 38 -8.97 -7.79 -7.40
CA GLU A 38 -9.87 -8.94 -7.55
C GLU A 38 -10.68 -8.86 -8.86
N ASN A 39 -11.16 -7.66 -9.21
CA ASN A 39 -11.84 -7.44 -10.49
C ASN A 39 -10.91 -7.71 -11.69
N SER A 40 -9.67 -7.22 -11.62
CA SER A 40 -8.66 -7.43 -12.66
C SER A 40 -8.31 -8.92 -12.80
N ARG A 41 -8.17 -9.62 -11.67
CA ARG A 41 -7.94 -11.07 -11.64
C ARG A 41 -9.07 -11.84 -12.32
N LYS A 42 -10.32 -11.50 -12.03
CA LYS A 42 -11.50 -12.11 -12.65
C LYS A 42 -11.51 -11.89 -14.16
N ALA A 43 -11.28 -10.65 -14.61
CA ALA A 43 -11.20 -10.32 -16.03
C ALA A 43 -10.10 -11.13 -16.74
N LYS A 44 -8.92 -11.27 -16.11
CA LYS A 44 -7.82 -12.09 -16.63
C LYS A 44 -8.21 -13.56 -16.77
N ASP A 45 -8.90 -14.13 -15.79
CA ASP A 45 -9.36 -15.51 -15.85
C ASP A 45 -10.44 -15.72 -16.93
N ASP A 46 -11.33 -14.75 -17.11
CA ASP A 46 -12.35 -14.81 -18.17
C ASP A 46 -11.73 -14.71 -19.57
N LEU A 47 -10.72 -13.84 -19.76
CA LEU A 47 -9.93 -13.78 -21.00
C LEU A 47 -9.20 -15.11 -21.28
N ARG A 48 -8.60 -15.73 -20.25
CA ARG A 48 -7.94 -17.03 -20.39
C ARG A 48 -8.92 -18.11 -20.86
N LYS A 49 -10.10 -18.19 -20.24
CA LYS A 49 -11.14 -19.14 -20.65
C LYS A 49 -11.63 -18.90 -22.08
N ALA A 50 -11.73 -17.64 -22.49
CA ALA A 50 -12.09 -17.31 -23.87
C ALA A 50 -11.01 -17.78 -24.85
N TYR A 51 -9.74 -17.50 -24.54
CA TYR A 51 -8.59 -17.96 -25.32
C TYR A 51 -8.52 -19.48 -25.45
N GLU A 52 -8.72 -20.23 -24.37
CA GLU A 52 -8.73 -21.70 -24.38
C GLU A 52 -9.80 -22.29 -25.31
N LYS A 53 -10.89 -21.56 -25.57
CA LYS A 53 -11.98 -21.98 -26.47
C LYS A 53 -11.72 -21.62 -27.93
N CYS A 54 -10.75 -20.76 -28.24
CA CYS A 54 -10.47 -20.32 -29.60
C CYS A 54 -9.63 -21.36 -30.35
N ASN A 55 -10.25 -22.11 -31.27
CA ASN A 55 -9.57 -23.13 -32.07
C ASN A 55 -8.97 -22.60 -33.38
N ASP A 56 -9.31 -21.36 -33.73
CA ASP A 56 -9.09 -20.79 -35.07
C ASP A 56 -7.76 -20.04 -35.15
N ILE A 57 -7.03 -19.97 -34.03
CA ILE A 57 -5.77 -19.25 -33.89
C ILE A 57 -4.62 -20.13 -34.38
N SER A 58 -3.70 -19.56 -35.17
CA SER A 58 -2.48 -20.25 -35.59
C SER A 58 -1.62 -20.66 -34.38
N GLN A 59 -0.80 -21.71 -34.55
CA GLN A 59 0.11 -22.16 -33.48
C GLN A 59 1.15 -21.08 -33.09
N GLU A 60 1.59 -20.27 -34.05
CA GLU A 60 2.53 -19.17 -33.81
C GLU A 60 1.92 -18.08 -32.93
N SER A 61 0.69 -17.65 -33.25
CA SER A 61 -0.02 -16.67 -32.43
C SER A 61 -0.36 -17.23 -31.04
N ARG A 62 -0.70 -18.52 -30.92
CA ARG A 62 -0.87 -19.18 -29.61
C ARG A 62 0.40 -19.13 -28.78
N ALA A 63 1.56 -19.46 -29.36
CA ALA A 63 2.84 -19.43 -28.65
C ALA A 63 3.18 -18.01 -28.13
N LEU A 64 2.90 -16.97 -28.91
CA LEU A 64 3.08 -15.57 -28.49
C LEU A 64 2.15 -15.20 -27.32
N ILE A 65 0.87 -15.58 -27.41
CA ILE A 65 -0.11 -15.31 -26.36
C ILE A 65 0.26 -16.06 -25.06
N ASP A 66 0.64 -17.34 -25.16
CA ASP A 66 1.07 -18.12 -24.00
C ASP A 66 2.29 -17.50 -23.32
N THR A 67 3.26 -17.01 -24.12
CA THR A 67 4.44 -16.31 -23.60
C THR A 67 4.05 -15.05 -22.84
N PHE A 68 3.15 -14.23 -23.40
CA PHE A 68 2.65 -13.02 -22.74
C PHE A 68 1.91 -13.33 -21.43
N LEU A 69 1.01 -14.32 -21.44
CA LEU A 69 0.26 -14.75 -20.26
C LEU A 69 1.20 -15.29 -19.15
N LYS A 70 2.27 -15.98 -19.55
CA LYS A 70 3.31 -16.47 -18.64
C LYS A 70 4.08 -15.32 -18.01
N GLU A 71 4.57 -14.36 -18.80
CA GLU A 71 5.29 -13.19 -18.28
C GLU A 71 4.42 -12.38 -17.32
N GLY A 72 3.13 -12.19 -17.64
CA GLY A 72 2.17 -11.54 -16.74
C GLY A 72 2.01 -12.31 -15.41
N SER A 73 1.88 -13.64 -15.47
CA SER A 73 1.73 -14.48 -14.28
C SER A 73 2.98 -14.48 -13.39
N ASP A 74 4.17 -14.44 -13.97
CA ASP A 74 5.43 -14.38 -13.22
C ASP A 74 5.57 -13.04 -12.48
N LYS A 75 5.19 -11.92 -13.12
CA LYS A 75 5.16 -10.60 -12.47
C LYS A 75 4.13 -10.52 -11.35
N ASP A 76 2.94 -11.09 -11.55
CA ASP A 76 1.91 -11.16 -10.50
C ASP A 76 2.43 -11.93 -9.27
N TYR A 77 3.16 -13.02 -9.50
CA TYR A 77 3.79 -13.80 -8.44
C TYR A 77 4.85 -13.00 -7.68
N GLU A 78 5.74 -12.30 -8.38
CA GLU A 78 6.77 -11.45 -7.76
C GLU A 78 6.15 -10.30 -6.94
N LEU A 79 5.12 -9.64 -7.48
CA LEU A 79 4.40 -8.59 -6.77
C LEU A 79 3.77 -9.12 -5.48
N ASN A 80 3.08 -10.26 -5.57
CA ASN A 80 2.44 -10.89 -4.42
C ASN A 80 3.48 -11.25 -3.33
N LEU A 81 4.63 -11.81 -3.73
CA LEU A 81 5.71 -12.14 -2.81
C LEU A 81 6.25 -10.89 -2.09
N SER A 82 6.44 -9.78 -2.82
CA SER A 82 6.88 -8.49 -2.28
C SER A 82 5.85 -7.91 -1.29
N MET A 83 4.56 -8.00 -1.62
CA MET A 83 3.47 -7.56 -0.73
C MET A 83 3.49 -8.29 0.61
N TYR A 84 3.62 -9.62 0.60
CA TYR A 84 3.76 -10.40 1.85
C TYR A 84 4.98 -9.97 2.67
N GLY A 85 6.12 -9.76 2.02
CA GLY A 85 7.32 -9.27 2.70
C GLY A 85 7.12 -7.91 3.36
N ASN A 86 6.39 -6.99 2.71
CA ASN A 86 6.08 -5.68 3.27
C ASN A 86 5.04 -5.76 4.39
N ALA A 87 4.03 -6.62 4.28
CA ALA A 87 3.03 -6.83 5.34
C ALA A 87 3.68 -7.34 6.64
N VAL A 88 4.59 -8.31 6.54
CA VAL A 88 5.35 -8.82 7.71
C VAL A 88 6.22 -7.72 8.36
N LYS A 89 6.80 -6.81 7.56
CA LYS A 89 7.56 -5.68 8.10
C LYS A 89 6.67 -4.71 8.86
N LEU A 90 5.48 -4.40 8.32
CA LEU A 90 4.49 -3.55 8.98
C LEU A 90 3.98 -4.16 10.28
N GLU A 91 3.65 -5.45 10.27
CA GLU A 91 3.24 -6.20 11.47
C GLU A 91 4.29 -6.11 12.58
N LYS A 92 5.56 -6.37 12.27
CA LYS A 92 6.67 -6.23 13.22
C LYS A 92 6.81 -4.82 13.78
N GLN A 93 6.63 -3.79 12.94
CA GLN A 93 6.67 -2.40 13.40
C GLN A 93 5.51 -2.07 14.33
N MET A 94 4.30 -2.57 14.02
CA MET A 94 3.13 -2.42 14.90
C MET A 94 3.36 -3.11 16.24
N ASP A 95 3.85 -4.35 16.24
CA ASP A 95 4.16 -5.09 17.46
C ASP A 95 5.21 -4.38 18.32
N ALA A 96 6.27 -3.84 17.70
CA ALA A 96 7.29 -3.06 18.41
C ALA A 96 6.70 -1.79 19.05
N LYS A 97 5.83 -1.06 18.32
CA LYS A 97 5.13 0.13 18.85
C LYS A 97 4.20 -0.24 20.01
N LEU A 98 3.44 -1.33 19.88
CA LEU A 98 2.56 -1.82 20.95
C LEU A 98 3.35 -2.27 22.18
N ALA A 99 4.43 -3.02 22.00
CA ALA A 99 5.31 -3.44 23.09
C ALA A 99 5.92 -2.24 23.82
N TRP A 100 6.39 -1.24 23.08
CA TRP A 100 6.92 0.00 23.65
C TRP A 100 5.87 0.75 24.46
N LEU A 101 4.66 0.92 23.93
CA LEU A 101 3.54 1.55 24.65
C LEU A 101 3.21 0.79 25.94
N LEU A 102 3.13 -0.54 25.88
CA LEU A 102 2.86 -1.39 27.04
C LEU A 102 3.95 -1.27 28.10
N GLU A 103 5.23 -1.34 27.72
CA GLU A 103 6.37 -1.21 28.64
C GLU A 103 6.35 0.15 29.36
N LYS A 104 6.11 1.23 28.62
CA LYS A 104 6.03 2.59 29.16
C LYS A 104 4.86 2.75 30.13
N TYR A 105 3.68 2.21 29.78
CA TYR A 105 2.48 2.31 30.63
C TYR A 105 2.62 1.48 31.92
N TYR A 106 3.21 0.29 31.84
CA TYR A 106 3.40 -0.60 32.99
C TYR A 106 4.45 -0.09 33.98
N TYR A 107 5.60 0.41 33.51
CA TYR A 107 6.65 0.95 34.40
C TYR A 107 6.21 2.24 35.10
N ARG A 108 5.51 3.15 34.39
CA ARG A 108 5.03 4.41 34.97
C ARG A 108 3.92 4.19 36.01
N SER A 109 3.10 3.14 35.84
CA SER A 109 2.11 2.73 36.83
C SER A 109 2.75 2.19 38.12
N GLN A 110 3.88 1.48 38.04
CA GLN A 110 4.57 0.92 39.22
C GLN A 110 5.29 1.98 40.07
N GLU A 111 5.85 3.02 39.47
CA GLU A 111 6.52 4.11 40.21
C GLU A 111 5.53 5.04 40.94
N SER A 112 4.25 5.06 40.54
CA SER A 112 3.21 5.88 41.16
C SER A 112 2.58 5.29 42.44
N VAL A 113 2.84 4.02 42.76
CA VAL A 113 2.23 3.32 43.91
C VAL A 113 2.73 3.82 45.27
N GLY A 114 3.71 4.74 45.29
CA GLY A 114 4.20 5.39 46.51
C GLY A 114 3.62 6.78 46.83
N CYS A 115 2.84 7.40 45.93
CA CYS A 115 2.40 8.80 46.13
C CYS A 115 0.88 8.94 46.14
N SER A 116 0.35 9.23 47.33
CA SER A 116 -1.04 9.60 47.53
C SER A 116 -1.37 10.89 46.78
N SER A 117 -2.47 10.85 46.02
CA SER A 117 -3.29 12.01 45.64
C SER A 117 -2.59 13.14 44.86
N SER A 118 -2.58 13.03 43.54
CA SER A 118 -3.21 14.01 42.64
C SER A 118 -2.99 13.56 41.20
N GLN A 119 -4.08 13.38 40.45
CA GLN A 119 -4.21 13.54 39.01
C GLN A 119 -2.89 13.89 38.29
N ALA A 120 -2.12 12.86 37.91
CA ALA A 120 -0.87 13.02 37.19
C ALA A 120 -1.14 12.64 35.74
N ASP A 121 -1.43 13.65 34.94
CA ASP A 121 -1.65 13.54 33.51
C ASP A 121 -0.43 12.88 32.82
N LEU A 122 -0.75 11.92 31.96
CA LEU A 122 0.15 10.97 31.32
C LEU A 122 0.88 11.62 30.11
N TYR A 123 1.72 12.62 30.34
CA TYR A 123 2.49 13.24 29.25
C TYR A 123 3.73 12.43 28.84
N LEU A 124 3.94 12.25 27.53
CA LEU A 124 5.23 11.86 26.94
C LEU A 124 6.27 12.95 27.25
N THR A 125 7.52 12.57 27.53
CA THR A 125 8.58 13.56 27.76
C THR A 125 8.97 14.25 26.45
N GLU A 126 9.44 15.49 26.51
CA GLU A 126 9.83 16.31 25.34
C GLU A 126 10.82 15.59 24.41
N LYS A 127 11.69 14.75 24.99
CA LYS A 127 12.62 13.87 24.27
C LYS A 127 11.93 12.74 23.50
N GLU A 128 10.90 12.13 24.10
CA GLU A 128 10.14 11.05 23.47
C GLU A 128 9.26 11.58 22.33
N LEU A 129 8.72 12.79 22.48
CA LEU A 129 8.01 13.49 21.42
C LEU A 129 8.93 13.82 20.23
N HIS A 130 10.14 14.31 20.51
CA HIS A 130 11.14 14.57 19.47
C HIS A 130 11.55 13.29 18.74
N GLN A 131 11.70 12.17 19.46
CA GLN A 131 12.02 10.89 18.82
C GLN A 131 10.88 10.38 17.92
N LEU A 132 9.63 10.60 18.34
CA LEU A 132 8.44 10.28 17.53
C LEU A 132 8.38 11.12 16.25
N HIS A 133 8.69 12.42 16.33
CA HIS A 133 8.81 13.28 15.15
C HIS A 133 9.92 12.83 14.20
N LEU A 134 11.08 12.44 14.74
CA LEU A 134 12.20 11.94 13.92
C LEU A 134 11.83 10.61 13.22
N ASP A 135 11.13 9.71 13.91
CA ASP A 135 10.66 8.45 13.32
C ASP A 135 9.54 8.69 12.27
N GLU A 136 8.65 9.67 12.49
CA GLU A 136 7.66 10.09 11.51
C GLU A 136 8.31 10.70 10.25
N GLU A 137 9.34 11.52 10.42
CA GLU A 137 10.07 12.15 9.32
C GLU A 137 10.82 11.10 8.48
N ALA A 138 11.47 10.12 9.13
CA ALA A 138 12.09 8.99 8.44
C ALA A 138 11.07 8.11 7.69
N LEU A 139 9.86 7.94 8.24
CA LEU A 139 8.76 7.26 7.57
C LEU A 139 8.24 8.04 6.36
N ARG A 140 8.18 9.38 6.44
CA ARG A 140 7.77 10.25 5.33
C ARG A 140 8.78 10.20 4.19
N GLU A 141 10.08 10.29 4.51
CA GLU A 141 11.17 10.22 3.53
C GLU A 141 11.18 8.87 2.79
N THR A 142 11.04 7.76 3.51
CA THR A 142 10.95 6.43 2.88
C THR A 142 9.68 6.23 2.04
N LEU A 143 8.58 6.91 2.40
CA LEU A 143 7.36 6.90 1.58
C LEU A 143 7.53 7.74 0.32
N GLU A 144 8.13 8.93 0.41
CA GLU A 144 8.43 9.79 -0.75
C GLU A 144 9.42 9.13 -1.72
N GLU A 145 10.47 8.49 -1.21
CA GLU A 145 11.41 7.70 -2.01
C GLU A 145 10.68 6.58 -2.77
N LYS A 146 9.82 5.82 -2.09
CA LYS A 146 8.96 4.82 -2.75
C LYS A 146 8.02 5.44 -3.76
N THR A 147 7.48 6.62 -3.51
CA THR A 147 6.56 7.31 -4.43
C THR A 147 7.29 7.75 -5.70
N MET A 148 8.54 8.22 -5.57
CA MET A 148 9.42 8.54 -6.70
C MET A 148 9.79 7.29 -7.51
N ASP A 149 10.03 6.18 -6.82
CA ASP A 149 10.36 4.90 -7.47
C ASP A 149 9.13 4.28 -8.17
N GLU A 150 7.94 4.38 -7.56
CA GLU A 150 6.64 4.02 -8.16
C GLU A 150 6.35 4.88 -9.40
N LYS A 151 6.54 6.20 -9.31
CA LYS A 151 6.37 7.11 -10.45
C LYS A 151 7.33 6.78 -11.60
N THR A 152 8.56 6.37 -11.27
CA THR A 152 9.54 5.89 -12.25
C THR A 152 9.12 4.56 -12.87
N ARG A 153 8.49 3.67 -12.10
CA ARG A 153 7.90 2.42 -12.59
C ARG A 153 6.68 2.66 -13.48
N GLU A 154 5.79 3.57 -13.11
CA GLU A 154 4.63 3.99 -13.91
C GLU A 154 5.06 4.61 -15.24
N GLU A 155 6.09 5.46 -15.25
CA GLU A 155 6.66 6.03 -16.47
C GLU A 155 7.17 4.91 -17.40
N LYS A 156 7.86 3.90 -16.86
CA LYS A 156 8.31 2.72 -17.63
C LYS A 156 7.14 1.89 -18.17
N ILE A 157 6.03 1.77 -17.42
CA ILE A 157 4.81 1.09 -17.86
C ILE A 157 4.15 1.88 -19.01
N ARG A 158 3.99 3.20 -18.87
CA ARG A 158 3.49 4.07 -19.96
C ARG A 158 4.33 3.91 -21.22
N GLN A 159 5.65 3.94 -21.08
CA GLN A 159 6.57 3.79 -22.21
C GLN A 159 6.44 2.42 -22.89
N LYS A 160 6.22 1.34 -22.11
CA LYS A 160 5.90 0.01 -22.64
C LYS A 160 4.54 0.00 -23.35
N GLN A 161 3.49 0.56 -22.76
CA GLN A 161 2.18 0.66 -23.40
C GLN A 161 2.25 1.39 -24.74
N THR A 162 3.01 2.49 -24.83
CA THR A 162 3.24 3.20 -26.09
C THR A 162 3.97 2.34 -27.13
N ASN A 163 4.92 1.51 -26.68
CA ASN A 163 5.63 0.57 -27.56
C ASN A 163 4.72 -0.57 -28.03
N ASP A 164 3.85 -1.07 -27.16
CA ASP A 164 2.86 -2.09 -27.49
C ASP A 164 1.81 -1.54 -28.46
N ASP A 165 1.30 -0.32 -28.25
CA ASP A 165 0.42 0.38 -29.20
C ASP A 165 1.07 0.54 -30.57
N LYS A 166 2.34 0.91 -30.60
CA LYS A 166 3.13 0.99 -31.83
C LYS A 166 3.23 -0.39 -32.52
N PHE A 167 3.47 -1.44 -31.75
CA PHE A 167 3.50 -2.82 -32.26
C PHE A 167 2.15 -3.23 -32.86
N PHE A 168 1.03 -2.98 -32.19
CA PHE A 168 -0.30 -3.29 -32.70
C PHE A 168 -0.65 -2.50 -33.98
N MET A 169 -0.25 -1.22 -34.06
CA MET A 169 -0.39 -0.41 -35.28
C MET A 169 0.45 -0.93 -36.46
N GLU A 170 1.69 -1.37 -36.20
CA GLU A 170 2.62 -1.87 -37.22
C GLU A 170 2.20 -3.22 -37.80
N PHE A 171 1.59 -4.09 -36.99
CA PHE A 171 1.11 -5.41 -37.40
C PHE A 171 -0.38 -5.43 -37.80
N GLY A 172 -1.07 -4.29 -37.82
CA GLY A 172 -2.47 -4.19 -38.26
C GLY A 172 -3.47 -4.91 -37.35
N VAL A 173 -3.09 -5.21 -36.11
CA VAL A 173 -3.94 -5.88 -35.12
C VAL A 173 -4.77 -4.80 -34.43
N VAL A 174 -6.01 -4.62 -34.88
CA VAL A 174 -6.95 -3.65 -34.31
C VAL A 174 -7.27 -4.04 -32.86
N ARG A 175 -7.00 -3.12 -31.92
CA ARG A 175 -7.52 -3.26 -30.56
C ARG A 175 -9.05 -3.13 -30.62
N TYR A 176 -9.75 -4.20 -30.27
CA TYR A 176 -11.18 -4.15 -30.02
C TYR A 176 -11.39 -3.48 -28.66
N ASP A 177 -11.62 -2.17 -28.68
CA ASP A 177 -12.25 -1.49 -27.55
C ASP A 177 -13.68 -2.02 -27.49
N SER A 178 -13.92 -2.97 -26.60
CA SER A 178 -15.23 -3.56 -26.35
C SER A 178 -16.13 -2.54 -25.64
N GLU A 179 -16.54 -1.49 -26.36
CA GLU A 179 -17.81 -0.81 -26.05
C GLU A 179 -18.94 -1.74 -26.48
N TYR A 180 -19.46 -2.48 -25.52
CA TYR A 180 -20.59 -3.38 -25.72
C TYR A 180 -21.86 -2.52 -25.90
N GLU A 181 -22.14 -2.09 -27.13
CA GLU A 181 -23.50 -1.66 -27.49
C GLU A 181 -24.40 -2.90 -27.48
N SER A 182 -25.17 -3.03 -26.40
CA SER A 182 -26.33 -3.88 -26.29
C SER A 182 -27.34 -3.49 -27.38
N SER A 183 -27.28 -4.13 -28.54
CA SER A 183 -28.35 -4.07 -29.53
C SER A 183 -29.18 -5.34 -29.44
N ASP A 184 -30.45 -5.12 -29.11
CA ASP A 184 -31.55 -6.07 -29.02
C ASP A 184 -31.68 -6.99 -30.23
N LEU A 185 -32.03 -8.27 -29.95
CA LEU A 185 -32.96 -9.09 -30.75
C LEU A 185 -33.60 -10.17 -29.88
#